data_AF-A0A835FS84-F1
#
_entry.id   AF-A0A835FS84-F1
#
_cell.length_a   1.000
_cell.length_b   1.000
_cell.length_c   1.000
_cell.angle_alpha   90.00
_cell.angle_beta   90.00
_cell.angle_gamma   90.00
#
_symmetry.space_group_name_H-M   'P 1'
#
loop_
_entity.id
_entity.type
_entity.pdbx_description
1 polymer ?
#
loop_
_entity_poly.entity_id
_entity_poly.type
_entity_poly.pdbx_seq_one_letter_code
_entity_poly.pdbx_strand_id
1 'polypeptide(L)'
;MQQNCVANLACLPGLDFTSLFQPQNDPYIYDFDPLDMVGPYSCNASTIISSMSAGTADNQERLCNDERKKRRLASNRESARRSRVRKQRRLSDLSSQVAELQDTNQRLLIELHHVIAKHARIVRENAKLREEAADLQRRLDKMEEAAAATETPEVA
;
A
#
# COMPACT_ATOMS: atom_id res chain seq x y z
N MET A 1 -28.48 -31.81 18.33
CA MET A 1 -27.05 -31.91 17.98
C MET A 1 -26.64 -30.61 17.32
N GLN A 2 -26.07 -29.70 18.11
CA GLN A 2 -25.56 -28.40 17.67
C GLN A 2 -24.29 -28.59 16.85
N GLN A 3 -24.27 -28.07 15.62
CA GLN A 3 -23.05 -27.81 14.85
C GLN A 3 -23.34 -26.62 13.93
N ASN A 4 -23.35 -25.41 14.49
CA ASN A 4 -23.20 -24.18 13.71
C ASN A 4 -21.82 -23.62 14.00
N CYS A 5 -20.80 -24.32 13.49
CA CYS A 5 -19.43 -23.82 13.39
C CYS A 5 -19.39 -22.74 12.30
N VAL A 6 -19.89 -21.55 12.61
CA VAL A 6 -19.58 -20.35 11.81
C VAL A 6 -18.72 -19.47 12.69
N ALA A 7 -17.46 -19.87 12.82
CA ALA A 7 -16.41 -18.98 13.32
C ALA A 7 -16.27 -17.86 12.29
N ASN A 8 -17.05 -16.80 12.49
CA ASN A 8 -17.02 -15.61 11.66
C ASN A 8 -15.71 -14.92 11.97
N LEU A 9 -14.73 -14.99 11.06
CA LEU A 9 -13.39 -14.37 11.21
C LEU A 9 -13.47 -12.89 11.62
N ALA A 10 -14.59 -12.22 11.36
CA ALA A 10 -14.88 -10.85 11.75
C ALA A 10 -15.08 -10.61 13.26
N CYS A 11 -15.07 -11.65 14.11
CA CYS A 11 -15.27 -11.54 15.56
C CYS A 11 -14.06 -11.96 16.40
N LEU A 12 -12.88 -12.17 15.79
CA LEU A 12 -11.67 -12.47 16.57
C LEU A 12 -11.10 -11.17 17.18
N PRO A 13 -11.06 -11.03 18.52
CA PRO A 13 -10.37 -9.92 19.17
C PRO A 13 -8.86 -10.19 19.02
N GLY A 14 -8.22 -9.56 18.05
CA GLY A 14 -6.77 -9.71 17.84
C GLY A 14 -6.26 -9.49 16.42
N LEU A 15 -7.14 -9.36 15.42
CA LEU A 15 -6.72 -8.97 14.06
C LEU A 15 -6.70 -7.45 13.93
N ASP A 16 -5.68 -6.85 14.53
CA ASP A 16 -5.40 -5.42 14.36
C ASP A 16 -4.73 -5.18 12.99
N PHE A 17 -5.55 -5.15 11.94
CA PHE A 17 -5.12 -4.82 10.57
C PHE A 17 -4.44 -3.45 10.47
N THR A 18 -4.71 -2.56 11.43
CA THR A 18 -4.10 -1.23 11.53
C THR A 18 -2.58 -1.32 11.71
N SER A 19 -2.06 -2.38 12.36
CA SER A 19 -0.61 -2.59 12.54
C SER A 19 0.15 -2.92 11.25
N LEU A 20 -0.51 -3.46 10.23
CA LEU A 20 0.11 -3.82 8.94
C LEU A 20 0.34 -2.60 8.03
N PHE A 21 -0.47 -1.57 8.20
CA PHE A 21 -0.46 -0.37 7.35
C PHE A 21 -0.11 0.91 8.09
N GLN A 22 0.21 0.80 9.39
CA GLN A 22 0.85 1.87 10.15
C GLN A 22 2.13 2.28 9.39
N PRO A 23 2.36 3.57 9.10
CA PRO A 23 3.59 3.98 8.45
C PRO A 23 4.73 3.54 9.34
N GLN A 24 5.60 2.66 8.85
CA GLN A 24 6.94 2.53 9.40
C GLN A 24 7.66 3.83 9.07
N ASN A 25 7.39 4.85 9.88
CA ASN A 25 8.24 6.02 9.99
C ASN A 25 9.54 5.52 10.61
N ASP A 26 10.42 4.94 9.78
CA ASP A 26 11.82 4.83 10.11
C ASP A 26 12.39 6.26 10.05
N PRO A 27 12.78 6.86 11.20
CA PRO A 27 13.28 8.23 11.22
C PRO A 27 14.70 8.35 10.62
N TYR A 28 15.22 7.31 9.96
CA TYR A 28 16.62 7.21 9.50
C TYR A 28 16.80 7.12 7.98
N ILE A 29 15.76 7.32 7.16
CA ILE A 29 15.86 7.10 5.70
C ILE A 29 16.18 8.34 4.85
N TYR A 30 16.20 9.54 5.44
CA TYR A 30 16.56 10.78 4.73
C TYR A 30 17.59 11.62 5.49
N ASP A 31 18.79 11.09 5.68
CA ASP A 31 20.00 11.90 5.82
C ASP A 31 21.06 11.33 4.87
N PHE A 32 20.86 11.54 3.56
CA PHE A 32 21.94 11.41 2.59
C PHE A 32 22.58 12.79 2.44
N ASP A 33 23.50 13.11 3.35
CA ASP A 33 24.30 14.32 3.30
C ASP A 33 25.20 14.28 2.04
N PRO A 34 25.02 15.18 1.06
CA PRO A 34 25.83 15.16 -0.17
C PRO A 34 27.31 15.51 0.04
N LEU A 35 27.72 15.82 1.27
CA LEU A 35 29.05 16.30 1.63
C LEU A 35 30.04 15.18 2.00
N ASP A 36 29.57 13.96 2.30
CA ASP A 36 30.45 12.83 2.67
C ASP A 36 31.11 12.12 1.48
N MET A 37 30.90 12.63 0.27
CA MET A 37 31.55 12.14 -0.96
C MET A 37 32.71 13.03 -1.43
N VAL A 38 33.34 13.78 -0.52
CA VAL A 38 34.61 14.49 -0.79
C VAL A 38 35.76 13.72 -0.14
N GLY A 39 36.06 12.54 -0.70
CA GLY A 39 37.36 11.90 -0.50
C GLY A 39 38.44 12.62 -1.33
N PRO A 40 39.71 12.65 -0.89
CA PRO A 40 40.78 13.40 -1.55
C PRO A 40 41.29 12.65 -2.79
N TYR A 41 40.43 12.42 -3.77
CA TYR A 41 40.87 12.04 -5.11
C TYR A 41 41.04 13.32 -5.91
N SER A 42 42.23 13.89 -5.77
CA SER A 42 42.80 14.78 -6.77
C SER A 42 42.74 14.05 -8.12
N CYS A 43 41.77 14.39 -8.95
CA CYS A 43 41.70 13.93 -10.32
C CYS A 43 42.37 14.97 -11.23
N ASN A 44 43.67 15.18 -11.01
CA ASN A 44 44.57 15.61 -12.06
C ASN A 44 44.76 14.47 -13.06
N ALA A 45 43.71 14.16 -13.81
CA ALA A 45 43.80 13.35 -15.02
C ALA A 45 44.35 14.23 -16.15
N SER A 46 45.60 14.66 -16.00
CA SER A 46 46.41 15.15 -17.12
C SER A 46 46.54 14.00 -18.10
N THR A 47 45.69 13.99 -19.12
CA THR A 47 45.89 13.12 -20.28
C THR A 47 47.09 13.69 -21.05
N ILE A 48 48.31 13.30 -20.68
CA ILE A 48 49.50 13.55 -21.49
C ILE A 48 49.36 12.64 -22.72
N ILE A 49 48.89 13.20 -23.83
CA ILE A 49 49.03 12.58 -25.14
C ILE A 49 50.40 12.99 -25.66
N SER A 50 51.40 12.17 -25.36
CA SER A 50 52.66 12.17 -26.08
C SER A 50 52.42 11.58 -27.47
N SER A 51 52.42 12.40 -28.51
CA SER A 51 52.88 11.93 -29.82
C SER A 51 53.76 13.00 -30.45
N MET A 52 55.05 12.66 -30.55
CA MET A 52 56.04 13.37 -31.34
C MET A 52 55.96 12.78 -32.74
N SER A 53 55.47 13.55 -33.72
CA SER A 53 55.85 13.35 -35.12
C SER A 53 55.58 14.62 -35.93
N ALA A 54 56.55 14.93 -36.78
CA ALA A 54 56.55 16.09 -37.65
C ALA A 54 55.86 15.74 -38.97
N GLY A 55 54.82 16.48 -39.32
CA GLY A 55 54.16 16.38 -40.62
C GLY A 55 52.76 17.00 -40.54
N THR A 56 52.43 17.90 -41.47
CA THR A 56 51.17 18.64 -41.53
C THR A 56 49.89 17.78 -41.54
N ALA A 57 50.01 16.46 -41.74
CA ALA A 57 48.93 15.47 -41.61
C ALA A 57 48.51 15.18 -40.14
N ASP A 58 49.44 15.18 -39.18
CA ASP A 58 49.17 14.84 -37.76
C ASP A 58 48.31 15.91 -37.06
N ASN A 59 48.45 17.18 -37.46
CA ASN A 59 47.63 18.27 -36.93
C ASN A 59 46.17 18.15 -37.36
N GLN A 60 45.90 17.71 -38.60
CA GLN A 60 44.54 17.53 -39.10
C GLN A 60 43.81 16.39 -38.37
N GLU A 61 44.52 15.28 -38.09
CA GLU A 61 43.96 14.14 -37.34
C GLU A 61 43.71 14.49 -35.88
N ARG A 62 44.63 15.22 -35.23
CA ARG A 62 44.45 15.75 -33.85
C ARG A 62 43.22 16.66 -33.74
N LEU A 63 43.06 17.61 -34.67
CA LEU A 63 41.88 18.51 -34.71
C LEU A 63 40.58 17.74 -34.91
N CYS A 64 40.56 16.73 -35.80
CA CYS A 64 39.40 15.87 -36.01
C CYS A 64 39.03 15.07 -34.74
N ASN A 65 40.04 14.54 -34.05
CA ASN A 65 39.85 13.82 -32.79
C ASN A 65 39.33 14.73 -31.66
N ASP A 66 39.83 15.97 -31.58
CA ASP A 66 39.34 16.96 -30.61
C ASP A 66 37.89 17.37 -30.89
N GLU A 67 37.53 17.60 -32.15
CA GLU A 67 36.14 17.86 -32.54
C GLU A 67 35.22 16.67 -32.23
N ARG A 68 35.67 15.44 -32.49
CA ARG A 68 34.94 14.22 -32.10
C ARG A 68 34.78 14.12 -30.59
N LYS A 69 35.81 14.45 -29.81
CA LYS A 69 35.76 14.48 -28.33
C LYS A 69 34.77 15.52 -27.83
N LYS A 70 34.78 16.75 -28.38
CA LYS A 70 33.82 17.81 -28.05
C LYS A 70 32.38 17.35 -28.32
N ARG A 71 32.12 16.76 -29.50
CA ARG A 71 30.80 16.20 -29.85
C ARG A 71 30.37 15.10 -28.88
N ARG A 72 31.27 14.17 -28.51
CA ARG A 72 30.99 13.11 -27.53
C ARG A 72 30.67 13.67 -26.15
N LEU A 73 31.40 14.67 -25.67
CA LEU A 73 31.15 15.32 -24.38
C LEU A 73 29.79 16.03 -24.36
N ALA A 74 29.45 16.77 -25.41
CA ALA A 74 28.16 17.41 -25.54
C ALA A 74 27.00 16.39 -25.57
N SER A 75 27.14 15.34 -26.38
CA SER A 75 26.15 14.26 -26.47
C SER A 75 26.00 13.50 -25.15
N ASN A 76 27.11 13.16 -24.49
CA ASN A 76 27.10 12.47 -23.20
C ASN A 76 26.45 13.34 -22.13
N ARG A 77 26.80 14.62 -22.06
CA ARG A 77 26.18 15.60 -21.15
C ARG A 77 24.67 15.64 -21.33
N GLU A 78 24.19 15.73 -22.56
CA GLU A 78 22.76 15.74 -22.84
C GLU A 78 22.10 14.40 -22.52
N SER A 79 22.76 13.27 -22.82
CA SER A 79 22.26 11.94 -22.49
C SER A 79 22.15 11.71 -20.97
N ALA A 80 23.12 12.19 -20.19
CA ALA A 80 23.12 12.13 -18.73
C ALA A 80 22.01 13.01 -18.16
N ARG A 81 21.83 14.23 -18.68
CA ARG A 81 20.72 15.12 -18.31
C ARG A 81 19.37 14.45 -18.58
N ARG A 82 19.17 13.91 -19.79
CA ARG A 82 17.93 13.19 -20.15
C ARG A 82 17.69 11.98 -19.26
N SER A 83 18.74 11.22 -18.94
CA SER A 83 18.67 10.07 -18.03
C SER A 83 18.21 10.49 -16.63
N ARG A 84 18.81 11.56 -16.07
CA ARG A 84 18.41 12.13 -14.77
C ARG A 84 16.95 12.57 -14.77
N VAL A 85 16.51 13.31 -15.81
CA VAL A 85 15.11 13.77 -15.92
C VAL A 85 14.14 12.58 -16.01
N ARG A 86 14.45 11.55 -16.80
CA ARG A 86 13.60 10.35 -16.90
C ARG A 86 13.50 9.62 -15.56
N LYS A 87 14.62 9.45 -14.84
CA LYS A 87 14.62 8.83 -13.51
C LYS A 87 13.83 9.66 -12.50
N GLN A 88 13.97 10.98 -12.51
CA GLN A 88 13.22 11.87 -11.62
C GLN A 88 11.72 11.78 -11.86
N ARG A 89 11.27 11.73 -13.13
CA ARG A 89 9.86 11.52 -13.46
C ARG A 89 9.36 10.19 -12.92
N ARG A 90 10.10 9.09 -13.16
CA ARG A 90 9.72 7.77 -12.65
C ARG A 90 9.61 7.74 -11.11
N LEU A 91 10.50 8.43 -10.40
CA LEU A 91 10.42 8.56 -8.94
C LEU A 91 9.20 9.37 -8.51
N SER A 92 8.89 10.47 -9.21
CA SER A 92 7.68 11.26 -8.97
C SER A 92 6.41 10.44 -9.19
N ASP A 93 6.34 9.69 -10.30
CA ASP A 93 5.19 8.86 -10.65
C ASP A 93 4.97 7.74 -9.62
N LEU A 94 6.05 7.09 -9.17
CA LEU A 94 6.01 6.08 -8.11
C LEU A 94 5.56 6.69 -6.77
N SER A 95 6.04 7.89 -6.45
CA SER A 95 5.66 8.59 -5.21
C SER A 95 4.16 8.96 -5.21
N SER A 96 3.63 9.42 -6.36
CA SER A 96 2.20 9.66 -6.53
C SER A 96 1.38 8.40 -6.34
N GLN A 97 1.80 7.28 -6.97
CA GLN A 97 1.12 6.00 -6.83
C GLN A 97 1.10 5.50 -5.38
N VAL A 98 2.20 5.65 -4.64
CA VAL A 98 2.24 5.29 -3.21
C VAL A 98 1.27 6.14 -2.40
N ALA A 99 1.23 7.46 -2.63
CA ALA A 99 0.31 8.35 -1.93
C ALA A 99 -1.16 8.01 -2.22
N GLU A 100 -1.50 7.72 -3.49
CA GLU A 100 -2.85 7.28 -3.89
C GLU A 100 -3.22 5.94 -3.25
N LEU A 101 -2.30 4.97 -3.24
CA LEU A 101 -2.52 3.68 -2.58
C LEU A 101 -2.70 3.83 -1.06
N GLN A 102 -1.97 4.74 -0.42
CA GLN A 102 -2.13 5.03 1.01
C GLN A 102 -3.50 5.66 1.31
N ASP A 103 -3.92 6.66 0.54
CA ASP A 103 -5.24 7.30 0.70
C ASP A 103 -6.38 6.31 0.46
N THR A 104 -6.30 5.51 -0.61
CA THR A 104 -7.30 4.48 -0.90
C THR A 104 -7.35 3.41 0.18
N ASN A 105 -6.21 2.97 0.71
CA ASN A 105 -6.15 2.02 1.83
C ASN A 105 -6.83 2.59 3.08
N GLN A 106 -6.54 3.84 3.44
CA GLN A 106 -7.18 4.50 4.59
C GLN A 106 -8.70 4.61 4.42
N ARG A 107 -9.18 4.98 3.23
CA ARG A 107 -10.63 5.02 2.94
C ARG A 107 -11.27 3.64 3.06
N LEU A 108 -10.63 2.60 2.53
CA LEU A 108 -11.13 1.22 2.64
C LEU A 108 -11.19 0.72 4.08
N LEU A 109 -10.22 1.10 4.93
CA LEU A 109 -10.24 0.78 6.35
C LEU A 109 -11.41 1.44 7.08
N ILE A 110 -11.71 2.70 6.76
CA ILE A 110 -12.87 3.41 7.33
C ILE A 110 -14.18 2.71 6.93
N GLU A 111 -14.34 2.38 5.66
CA GLU A 111 -15.52 1.65 5.16
C GLU A 111 -15.65 0.27 5.81
N LEU A 112 -14.54 -0.45 5.96
CA LEU A 112 -14.51 -1.74 6.65
C LEU A 112 -15.01 -1.60 8.09
N HIS A 113 -14.52 -0.62 8.84
CA HIS A 113 -15.00 -0.36 10.20
C HIS A 113 -16.49 -0.03 10.25
N HIS A 114 -17.00 0.76 9.30
CA HIS A 114 -18.42 1.06 9.21
C HIS A 114 -19.25 -0.21 8.98
N VAL A 115 -18.83 -1.09 8.07
CA VAL A 115 -19.51 -2.36 7.77
C VAL A 115 -19.47 -3.29 8.99
N ILE A 116 -18.34 -3.39 9.69
CA ILE A 116 -18.22 -4.19 10.92
C ILE A 116 -19.21 -3.69 11.98
N ALA A 117 -19.27 -2.38 12.22
CA ALA A 117 -20.17 -1.79 13.21
C ALA A 117 -21.65 -2.03 12.84
N LYS A 118 -22.00 -1.87 11.56
CA LYS A 118 -23.34 -2.15 11.04
C LYS A 118 -23.71 -3.62 11.20
N HIS A 119 -22.79 -4.53 10.85
CA HIS A 119 -22.98 -5.97 11.02
C HIS A 119 -23.22 -6.34 12.49
N ALA A 120 -22.39 -5.81 13.41
CA ALA A 120 -22.57 -6.05 14.84
C ALA A 120 -23.94 -5.56 15.35
N ARG A 121 -24.44 -4.44 14.83
CA ARG A 121 -25.79 -3.96 15.12
C ARG A 121 -26.87 -4.93 14.62
N ILE A 122 -26.78 -5.37 13.37
CA ILE A 122 -27.72 -6.30 12.76
C ILE A 122 -27.75 -7.62 13.55
N VAL A 123 -26.59 -8.15 13.95
CA VAL A 123 -26.51 -9.38 14.75
C VAL A 123 -27.24 -9.23 16.09
N ARG A 124 -27.07 -8.10 16.78
CA ARG A 124 -27.78 -7.81 18.04
C ARG A 124 -29.29 -7.68 17.83
N GLU A 125 -29.73 -6.93 16.83
CA GLU A 125 -31.16 -6.79 16.51
C GLU A 125 -31.79 -8.14 16.13
N ASN A 126 -31.08 -8.95 15.37
CA ASN A 126 -31.54 -10.27 14.95
C ASN A 126 -31.62 -11.25 16.13
N ALA A 127 -30.71 -11.17 17.11
CA ALA A 127 -30.81 -11.94 18.35
C ALA A 127 -32.05 -11.53 19.17
N LYS A 128 -32.28 -10.22 19.32
CA LYS A 128 -33.46 -9.68 20.01
C LYS A 128 -34.77 -10.15 19.37
N LEU A 129 -34.87 -10.07 18.04
CA LEU A 129 -36.06 -10.52 17.31
C LEU A 129 -36.30 -12.03 17.47
N ARG A 130 -35.24 -12.85 17.51
CA ARG A 130 -35.37 -14.29 17.79
C ARG A 130 -35.87 -14.57 19.19
N GLU A 131 -35.42 -13.81 20.18
CA GLU A 131 -35.90 -13.92 21.56
C GLU A 131 -37.38 -13.53 21.66
N GLU A 132 -37.77 -12.40 21.06
CA GLU A 132 -39.16 -11.94 21.02
C GLU A 132 -40.07 -12.96 20.30
N ALA A 133 -39.63 -13.51 19.17
CA ALA A 133 -40.35 -14.56 18.46
C ALA A 133 -40.52 -15.83 19.31
N ALA A 134 -39.47 -16.25 20.03
CA ALA A 134 -39.54 -17.40 20.93
C ALA A 134 -40.48 -17.14 22.12
N ASP A 135 -40.55 -15.91 22.63
CA ASP A 135 -41.50 -15.54 23.69
C ASP A 135 -42.95 -15.57 23.21
N LEU A 136 -43.21 -15.00 22.03
CA LEU A 136 -44.54 -15.06 21.41
C LEU A 136 -44.97 -16.50 21.13
N GLN A 137 -44.08 -17.34 20.61
CA GLN A 137 -44.37 -18.77 20.40
C GLN A 137 -44.74 -19.45 21.72
N ARG A 138 -43.92 -19.27 22.78
CA ARG A 138 -44.23 -19.80 24.12
C ARG A 138 -45.58 -19.33 24.67
N ARG A 139 -46.03 -18.12 24.31
CA ARG A 139 -47.34 -17.60 24.72
C ARG A 139 -48.48 -18.22 23.92
N LEU A 140 -48.29 -18.44 22.63
CA LEU A 140 -49.27 -19.14 21.78
C LEU A 140 -49.46 -20.58 22.25
N ASP A 141 -48.37 -21.33 22.45
CA ASP A 141 -48.42 -22.71 22.91
C ASP A 141 -49.21 -22.83 24.24
N LYS A 142 -48.97 -21.92 25.19
CA LYS A 142 -49.73 -21.86 26.46
C LYS A 142 -51.23 -21.59 26.28
N MET A 143 -51.61 -20.75 25.31
CA MET A 143 -53.03 -20.49 25.05
C MET A 143 -53.69 -21.68 24.35
N GLU A 144 -52.98 -22.37 23.46
CA GLU A 144 -53.45 -23.61 22.82
C GLU A 144 -53.64 -24.72 23.86
N GLU A 145 -52.70 -24.89 24.79
CA GLU A 145 -52.83 -25.82 25.93
C GLU A 145 -54.02 -25.48 26.83
N ALA A 146 -54.23 -24.20 27.14
CA ALA A 146 -55.37 -23.75 27.95
C ALA A 146 -56.72 -23.99 27.25
N ALA A 147 -56.80 -23.78 25.94
CA ALA A 147 -58.00 -24.06 25.15
C ALA A 147 -58.30 -25.57 25.09
N ALA A 148 -57.28 -26.41 24.88
CA ALA A 148 -57.43 -27.87 24.88
C ALA A 148 -57.90 -28.42 26.24
N ALA A 149 -57.47 -27.81 27.36
CA ALA A 149 -57.91 -28.20 28.70
C ALA A 149 -59.40 -27.88 28.97
N THR A 150 -59.99 -26.90 28.26
CA THR A 150 -61.42 -26.57 28.38
C THR A 150 -62.35 -27.46 27.55
N GLU A 151 -61.81 -28.29 26.65
CA GLU A 151 -62.58 -29.18 25.79
C GLU A 151 -62.71 -30.62 26.31
N THR A 152 -62.23 -30.93 27.53
CA THR A 152 -62.53 -32.26 28.12
C THR A 152 -64.03 -32.39 28.38
N PRO A 153 -64.74 -33.31 27.72
CA PRO A 153 -66.17 -33.43 27.86
C PRO A 153 -66.47 -34.10 29.20
N GLU A 154 -67.18 -33.38 30.06
CA GLU A 154 -67.97 -33.93 31.15
C GLU A 154 -68.96 -34.94 30.55
N VAL A 155 -68.60 -36.23 30.58
CA VAL A 155 -69.51 -37.34 30.26
C VAL A 155 -69.60 -38.27 31.46
N ALA A 156 -70.85 -38.42 31.89
CA ALA A 156 -71.46 -39.34 32.87
C ALA A 156 -71.53 -38.86 34.32
#